data_AF-A0A967GGL9-F1
#
_entry.id   AF-A0A967GGL9-F1
#
_cell.length_a   1.000
_cell.length_b   1.000
_cell.length_c   1.000
_cell.angle_alpha   90.00
_cell.angle_beta   90.00
_cell.angle_gamma   90.00
#
_symmetry.space_group_name_H-M   'P 1'
#
loop_
_entity.id
_entity.type
_entity.pdbx_description
1 polymer ?
#
loop_
_entity_poly.entity_id
_entity_poly.type
_entity_poly.pdbx_seq_one_letter_code
_entity_poly.pdbx_strand_id
1 'polypeptide(L)'
;RLLDAALELLPDAAARRAQLAEFEEVADGYLADSAANDDVAALVFSTRVDQYAGKLSIVRVMSGTLAAGQELHNPNSNGGERPAHLYKLVGREQIEVKSLQMGEIGALPKLADTHTGDTLCAPGHKVQFAPLALPEPILTYALLATKGEEEKLSTALHRMMEEDPTLNFYHNAETGDFLVGGMG
;
A
#
# COMPACT_ATOMS: atom_id res chain seq x y z
N ARG A 1 17.99 14.98 22.29
CA ARG A 1 19.25 14.87 21.53
C ARG A 1 19.13 13.98 20.30
N LEU A 2 18.65 12.72 20.41
CA LEU A 2 18.48 11.89 19.22
C LEU A 2 17.39 12.41 18.26
N LEU A 3 16.23 12.82 18.79
CA LEU A 3 15.16 13.41 17.98
C LEU A 3 15.56 14.75 17.35
N ASP A 4 16.33 15.57 18.07
CA ASP A 4 16.84 16.83 17.54
C ASP A 4 17.83 16.59 16.38
N ALA A 5 18.74 15.62 16.54
CA ALA A 5 19.65 15.21 15.47
C ALA A 5 18.89 14.64 14.26
N ALA A 6 17.76 13.96 14.47
CA ALA A 6 16.92 13.49 13.38
C ALA A 6 16.29 14.65 12.59
N LEU A 7 15.88 15.73 13.27
CA LEU A 7 15.38 16.94 12.60
C LEU A 7 16.47 17.67 11.80
N GLU A 8 17.71 17.63 12.29
CA GLU A 8 18.85 18.30 11.63
C GLU A 8 19.44 17.51 10.46
N LEU A 9 19.46 16.17 10.54
CA LEU A 9 20.22 15.32 9.63
C LEU A 9 19.37 14.53 8.62
N LEU A 10 18.11 14.23 8.93
CA LEU A 10 17.26 13.47 8.01
C LEU A 10 16.65 14.39 6.94
N PRO A 11 16.51 13.92 5.69
CA PRO A 11 15.88 14.70 4.65
C PRO A 11 14.38 14.86 4.91
N ASP A 12 13.85 16.03 4.60
CA ASP A 12 12.41 16.23 4.49
C ASP A 12 11.87 15.66 3.16
N ALA A 13 10.55 15.72 2.98
CA ALA A 13 9.90 15.18 1.80
C ALA A 13 10.33 15.91 0.51
N ALA A 14 10.57 17.23 0.57
CA ALA A 14 10.96 18.03 -0.59
C ALA A 14 12.40 17.70 -1.01
N ALA A 15 13.32 17.64 -0.06
CA ALA A 15 14.70 17.22 -0.26
C ALA A 15 14.77 15.79 -0.80
N ARG A 16 13.92 14.88 -0.29
CA ARG A 16 13.84 13.51 -0.80
C ARG A 16 13.30 13.45 -2.23
N ARG A 17 12.29 14.25 -2.58
CA ARG A 17 11.75 14.34 -3.95
C ARG A 17 12.83 14.86 -4.93
N ALA A 18 13.55 15.91 -4.55
CA ALA A 18 14.64 16.45 -5.36
C ALA A 18 15.75 15.42 -5.60
N GLN A 19 16.14 14.63 -4.58
CA GLN A 19 17.09 13.54 -4.73
C GLN A 19 16.60 12.47 -5.71
N LEU A 20 15.32 12.08 -5.64
CA LEU A 20 14.76 11.03 -6.51
C LEU A 20 14.63 11.48 -7.97
N ALA A 21 14.41 12.78 -8.22
CA ALA A 21 14.37 13.35 -9.56
C ALA A 21 15.74 13.31 -10.27
N GLU A 22 16.84 13.31 -9.53
CA GLU A 22 18.19 13.18 -10.12
C GLU A 22 18.49 11.76 -10.64
N PHE A 23 17.69 10.75 -10.27
CA PHE A 23 17.85 9.35 -10.70
C PHE A 23 16.94 8.97 -11.88
N GLU A 24 16.43 9.95 -12.65
CA GLU A 24 15.52 9.75 -13.79
C GLU A 24 16.15 9.05 -14.99
N GLU A 25 16.28 7.73 -14.91
CA GLU A 25 15.90 6.80 -15.98
C GLU A 25 15.74 5.41 -15.35
N VAL A 26 14.53 5.08 -14.88
CA VAL A 26 14.20 3.70 -14.57
C VAL A 26 13.65 3.09 -15.86
N ALA A 27 14.51 2.33 -16.55
CA ALA A 27 14.10 1.46 -17.64
C ALA A 27 12.91 0.58 -17.22
N ASP A 28 12.01 0.27 -18.16
CA ASP A 28 10.76 -0.51 -17.99
C ASP A 28 9.48 0.24 -17.58
N GLY A 29 9.29 1.48 -18.04
CA GLY A 29 7.95 2.11 -18.07
C GLY A 29 7.43 2.63 -16.73
N TYR A 30 8.24 2.56 -15.67
CA TYR A 30 7.98 3.21 -14.38
C TYR A 30 8.40 4.68 -14.48
N LEU A 31 7.42 5.55 -14.68
CA LEU A 31 7.65 6.99 -14.63
C LEU A 31 7.88 7.37 -13.18
N ALA A 32 9.13 7.73 -12.84
CA ALA A 32 9.42 8.55 -11.68
C ALA A 32 8.45 9.73 -11.73
N ASP A 33 7.77 10.02 -10.62
CA ASP A 33 6.94 11.21 -10.51
C ASP A 33 7.81 12.42 -10.88
N SER A 34 7.68 12.86 -12.13
CA SER A 34 8.54 13.91 -12.66
C SER A 34 8.34 15.11 -11.74
N ALA A 35 9.42 15.68 -11.24
CA ALA A 35 9.38 16.80 -10.29
C ALA A 35 8.57 18.01 -10.80
N ALA A 36 8.17 18.00 -12.07
CA ALA A 36 7.40 19.02 -12.77
C ALA A 36 5.87 18.90 -12.66
N ASN A 37 5.30 17.80 -12.13
CA ASN A 37 3.83 17.68 -11.97
C ASN A 37 3.36 17.90 -10.53
N ASP A 38 2.32 18.72 -10.37
CA ASP A 38 1.62 19.00 -9.11
C ASP A 38 0.38 18.12 -8.92
N ASP A 39 0.06 17.26 -9.89
CA ASP A 39 -0.98 16.26 -9.76
C ASP A 39 -0.67 15.26 -8.63
N VAL A 40 -1.72 14.73 -8.02
CA VAL A 40 -1.56 13.77 -6.93
C VAL A 40 -0.95 12.46 -7.44
N ALA A 41 0.06 11.97 -6.73
CA ALA A 41 0.52 10.59 -6.77
C ALA A 41 0.82 10.11 -5.35
N ALA A 42 0.32 8.93 -4.98
CA ALA A 42 0.48 8.32 -3.68
C ALA A 42 0.82 6.84 -3.81
N LEU A 43 1.71 6.36 -2.94
CA LEU A 43 2.07 4.95 -2.83
C LEU A 43 1.31 4.33 -1.67
N VAL A 44 0.62 3.22 -1.92
CA VAL A 44 0.05 2.38 -0.85
C VAL A 44 1.16 1.47 -0.33
N PHE A 45 1.70 1.75 0.85
CA PHE A 45 2.85 0.99 1.37
C PHE A 45 2.45 -0.04 2.43
N SER A 46 1.23 0.03 2.96
CA SER A 46 0.72 -0.94 3.93
C SER A 46 -0.80 -0.96 3.89
N THR A 47 -1.39 -2.15 4.01
CA THR A 47 -2.83 -2.34 4.18
C THR A 47 -3.10 -2.95 5.54
N ARG A 48 -4.15 -2.48 6.21
CA ARG A 48 -4.66 -3.04 7.46
C ARG A 48 -6.12 -3.41 7.28
N VAL A 49 -6.49 -4.61 7.69
CA VAL A 49 -7.85 -5.14 7.59
C VAL A 49 -8.41 -5.25 9.00
N ASP A 50 -9.19 -4.24 9.40
CA ASP A 50 -9.89 -4.26 10.68
C ASP A 50 -11.29 -4.86 10.52
N GLN A 51 -11.74 -5.60 11.54
CA GLN A 51 -13.03 -6.28 11.54
C GLN A 51 -14.24 -5.32 11.55
N TYR A 52 -14.07 -4.07 11.99
CA TYR A 52 -15.12 -3.05 12.05
C TYR A 52 -14.94 -1.96 10.99
N ALA A 53 -13.72 -1.46 10.82
CA ALA A 53 -13.41 -0.39 9.87
C ALA A 53 -13.23 -0.89 8.43
N GLY A 54 -13.05 -2.21 8.24
CA GLY A 54 -12.76 -2.83 6.96
C GLY A 54 -11.32 -2.62 6.51
N LYS A 55 -11.09 -2.67 5.20
CA LYS A 55 -9.79 -2.45 4.58
C LYS A 55 -9.39 -0.99 4.68
N LEU A 56 -8.22 -0.74 5.26
CA LEU A 56 -7.61 0.56 5.44
C LEU A 56 -6.26 0.58 4.72
N SER A 57 -6.21 1.32 3.62
CA SER A 57 -5.00 1.46 2.81
C SER A 57 -4.19 2.63 3.33
N ILE A 58 -2.99 2.35 3.85
CA ILE A 58 -2.07 3.37 4.35
C ILE A 58 -1.20 3.83 3.18
N VAL A 59 -1.26 5.14 2.93
CA VAL A 59 -0.64 5.77 1.77
C VAL A 59 0.36 6.82 2.20
N ARG A 60 1.40 7.00 1.39
CA ARG A 60 2.29 8.16 1.45
C ARG A 60 2.10 8.98 0.17
N VAL A 61 1.78 10.26 0.33
CA VAL A 61 1.67 11.18 -0.80
C VAL A 61 3.08 11.51 -1.28
N MET A 62 3.38 11.19 -2.53
CA MET A 62 4.67 11.42 -3.16
C MET A 62 4.69 12.75 -3.91
N SER A 63 3.55 13.17 -4.46
CA SER A 63 3.35 14.47 -5.11
C SER A 63 1.92 14.96 -5.02
N GLY A 64 1.77 16.26 -5.25
CA GLY A 64 0.49 16.96 -5.22
C GLY A 64 -0.21 16.94 -3.86
N THR A 65 -1.53 17.10 -3.92
CA THR A 65 -2.43 17.08 -2.77
C THR A 65 -3.52 16.05 -3.01
N LEU A 66 -3.68 15.11 -2.08
CA LEU A 66 -4.77 14.15 -2.07
C LEU A 66 -5.94 14.72 -1.26
N ALA A 67 -7.09 14.97 -1.90
CA ALA A 67 -8.28 15.50 -1.24
C ALA A 67 -9.37 14.42 -1.03
N ALA A 68 -10.15 14.56 0.03
CA ALA A 68 -11.29 13.69 0.29
C ALA A 68 -12.34 13.81 -0.83
N GLY A 69 -12.81 12.69 -1.34
CA GLY A 69 -13.76 12.60 -2.45
C GLY A 69 -13.16 12.87 -3.84
N GLN A 70 -11.84 13.02 -3.94
CA GLN A 70 -11.12 13.12 -5.21
C GLN A 70 -11.17 11.79 -5.96
N GLU A 71 -11.32 11.86 -7.28
CA GLU A 71 -11.20 10.69 -8.16
C GLU A 71 -9.72 10.39 -8.40
N LEU A 72 -9.36 9.12 -8.22
CA LEU A 72 -8.03 8.57 -8.38
C LEU A 72 -8.07 7.41 -9.36
N HIS A 73 -6.94 7.14 -10.00
CA HIS A 73 -6.72 5.97 -10.83
C HIS A 73 -5.63 5.12 -10.20
N ASN A 74 -5.85 3.80 -10.16
CA ASN A 74 -4.85 2.82 -9.82
C ASN A 74 -4.31 2.21 -11.13
N PRO A 75 -3.09 2.55 -11.58
CA PRO A 75 -2.51 1.99 -12.80
C PRO A 75 -2.16 0.50 -12.67
N ASN A 76 -1.97 -0.02 -11.45
CA ASN A 76 -1.67 -1.43 -11.22
C ASN A 76 -2.89 -2.33 -11.52
N SER A 77 -4.08 -1.93 -11.08
CA SER A 77 -5.34 -2.66 -11.34
C SER A 77 -6.15 -2.12 -12.52
N ASN A 78 -5.73 -0.97 -13.07
CA ASN A 78 -6.48 -0.18 -14.05
C ASN A 78 -7.91 0.20 -13.58
N GLY A 79 -8.08 0.34 -12.27
CA GLY A 79 -9.34 0.70 -11.60
C GLY A 79 -9.41 2.16 -11.19
N GLY A 80 -10.64 2.68 -11.01
CA GLY A 80 -10.89 4.00 -10.46
C GLY A 80 -11.24 3.92 -8.97
N GLU A 81 -10.67 4.82 -8.17
CA GLU A 81 -10.89 4.89 -6.72
C GLU A 81 -11.37 6.28 -6.31
N ARG A 82 -12.28 6.36 -5.34
CA ARG A 82 -12.80 7.64 -4.85
C ARG A 82 -12.98 7.60 -3.33
N PRO A 83 -11.91 7.77 -2.55
CA PRO A 83 -11.99 7.72 -1.10
C PRO A 83 -12.83 8.87 -0.55
N ALA A 84 -13.97 8.57 0.08
CA ALA A 84 -14.86 9.61 0.64
C ALA A 84 -14.25 10.35 1.83
N HIS A 85 -13.43 9.65 2.62
CA HIS A 85 -12.80 10.16 3.84
C HIS A 85 -11.30 9.89 3.78
N LEU A 86 -10.51 10.77 4.42
CA LEU A 86 -9.07 10.61 4.61
C LEU A 86 -8.78 10.73 6.10
N TYR A 87 -7.85 9.92 6.60
CA TYR A 87 -7.44 9.98 8.01
C TYR A 87 -5.93 10.19 8.14
N LYS A 88 -5.52 10.98 9.12
CA LYS A 88 -4.16 10.95 9.67
C LYS A 88 -4.13 9.99 10.85
N LEU A 89 -3.13 9.12 10.89
CA LEU A 89 -2.91 8.17 11.97
C LEU A 89 -1.95 8.79 12.99
N VAL A 90 -2.45 9.12 14.18
CA VAL A 90 -1.65 9.70 15.27
C VAL A 90 -1.67 8.74 16.46
N GLY A 91 -0.67 7.87 16.52
CA GLY A 91 -0.63 6.79 17.50
C GLY A 91 -1.79 5.83 17.30
N ARG A 92 -2.72 5.78 18.28
CA ARG A 92 -3.94 4.97 18.21
C ARG A 92 -5.13 5.71 17.59
N GLU A 93 -5.04 7.04 17.49
CA GLU A 93 -6.16 7.87 17.03
C GLU A 93 -6.16 8.02 15.52
N GLN A 94 -7.36 8.03 14.94
CA GLN A 94 -7.61 8.32 13.53
C GLN A 94 -8.29 9.68 13.44
N ILE A 95 -7.59 10.68 12.90
CA ILE A 95 -8.09 12.05 12.78
C ILE A 95 -8.52 12.27 11.34
N GLU A 96 -9.81 12.50 11.12
CA GLU A 96 -10.32 12.79 9.79
C GLU A 96 -9.78 14.13 9.28
N VAL A 97 -9.29 14.15 8.05
CA VAL A 97 -8.73 15.33 7.39
C VAL A 97 -9.35 15.54 6.01
N LYS A 98 -9.36 16.78 5.55
CA LYS A 98 -9.89 17.13 4.21
C LYS A 98 -8.91 16.83 3.08
N SER A 99 -7.62 16.85 3.39
CA SER A 99 -6.55 16.64 2.42
C SER A 99 -5.26 16.15 3.08
N LEU A 100 -4.43 15.46 2.31
CA LEU A 100 -3.07 15.06 2.62
C LEU A 100 -2.12 15.73 1.62
N GLN A 101 -1.08 16.38 2.13
CA GLN A 101 -0.07 17.06 1.31
C GLN A 101 1.10 16.12 0.99
N MET A 102 1.94 16.51 0.02
CA MET A 102 3.20 15.82 -0.26
C MET A 102 3.99 15.51 1.01
N GLY A 103 4.46 14.27 1.13
CA GLY A 103 5.23 13.78 2.26
C GLY A 103 4.38 13.32 3.44
N GLU A 104 3.09 13.68 3.49
CA GLU A 104 2.20 13.22 4.54
C GLU A 104 1.81 11.75 4.33
N ILE A 105 1.64 11.06 5.46
CA ILE A 105 1.12 9.70 5.53
C ILE A 105 -0.31 9.78 6.02
N GLY A 106 -1.20 9.05 5.36
CA GLY A 106 -2.59 8.95 5.78
C GLY A 106 -3.19 7.60 5.41
N ALA A 107 -4.47 7.45 5.74
CA ALA A 107 -5.20 6.21 5.60
C ALA A 107 -6.50 6.44 4.83
N LEU A 108 -6.74 5.59 3.85
CA LEU A 108 -7.91 5.61 2.96
C LEU A 108 -8.75 4.37 3.25
N PRO A 109 -9.99 4.53 3.73
CA PRO A 109 -10.86 3.38 3.98
C PRO A 109 -11.49 2.88 2.68
N LYS A 110 -11.76 1.57 2.62
CA LYS A 110 -12.68 0.93 1.66
C LYS A 110 -12.33 1.18 0.18
N LEU A 111 -11.04 1.11 -0.15
CA LEU A 111 -10.63 1.04 -1.56
C LEU A 111 -10.96 -0.36 -2.11
N ALA A 112 -11.51 -0.40 -3.33
CA ALA A 112 -12.02 -1.63 -3.92
C ALA A 112 -10.89 -2.50 -4.48
N ASP A 113 -10.12 -1.96 -5.42
CA ASP A 113 -9.14 -2.68 -6.24
C ASP A 113 -7.74 -2.09 -6.02
N THR A 114 -7.38 -1.93 -4.74
CA THR A 114 -6.10 -1.36 -4.33
C THR A 114 -5.42 -2.22 -3.27
N HIS A 115 -4.14 -2.56 -3.48
CA HIS A 115 -3.34 -3.45 -2.64
C HIS A 115 -2.06 -2.79 -2.13
N THR A 116 -1.37 -3.45 -1.20
CA THR A 116 -0.05 -3.00 -0.76
C THR A 116 0.95 -3.07 -1.92
N GLY A 117 1.65 -1.97 -2.17
CA GLY A 117 2.55 -1.77 -3.30
C GLY A 117 1.93 -1.03 -4.48
N ASP A 118 0.62 -0.81 -4.49
CA ASP A 118 -0.06 -0.12 -5.59
C ASP A 118 0.17 1.39 -5.58
N THR A 119 0.00 1.98 -6.77
CA THR A 119 0.02 3.42 -6.99
C THR A 119 -1.41 3.98 -7.05
N LEU A 120 -1.61 5.18 -6.52
CA LEU A 120 -2.83 5.96 -6.72
C LEU A 120 -2.45 7.32 -7.29
N CYS A 121 -2.95 7.67 -8.47
CA CYS A 121 -2.63 8.93 -9.14
C CYS A 121 -3.88 9.64 -9.67
N ALA A 122 -3.74 10.90 -10.08
CA ALA A 122 -4.83 11.61 -10.76
C ALA A 122 -5.22 10.91 -12.08
N PRO A 123 -6.51 10.90 -12.48
CA PRO A 123 -6.92 10.37 -13.77
C PRO A 123 -6.18 11.06 -14.93
N GLY A 124 -5.51 10.27 -15.78
CA GLY A 124 -4.70 10.79 -16.89
C GLY A 124 -3.24 11.08 -16.53
N HIS A 125 -2.89 11.11 -15.24
CA HIS A 125 -1.50 11.15 -14.79
C HIS A 125 -0.90 9.74 -14.91
N LYS A 126 0.06 9.55 -15.82
CA LYS A 126 0.72 8.26 -16.06
C LYS A 126 1.90 8.07 -15.10
N VAL A 127 1.64 7.92 -13.80
CA VAL A 127 2.68 7.58 -12.82
C VAL A 127 2.40 6.21 -12.25
N GLN A 128 3.40 5.34 -12.26
CA GLN A 128 3.35 4.04 -11.61
C GLN A 128 4.68 3.82 -10.88
N PHE A 129 4.60 3.59 -9.57
CA PHE A 129 5.78 3.27 -8.78
C PHE A 129 6.24 1.84 -9.05
N ALA A 130 7.54 1.62 -8.92
CA ALA A 130 8.13 0.29 -9.09
C ALA A 130 7.51 -0.71 -8.09
N PRO A 131 7.22 -1.94 -8.52
CA PRO A 131 6.64 -2.96 -7.66
C PRO A 131 7.60 -3.31 -6.53
N LEU A 132 7.03 -3.72 -5.40
CA LEU A 132 7.81 -4.26 -4.28
C LEU A 132 8.43 -5.60 -4.72
N ALA A 133 9.76 -5.71 -4.65
CA ALA A 133 10.46 -6.98 -4.81
C ALA A 133 10.26 -7.83 -3.55
N LEU A 134 9.12 -8.52 -3.49
CA LEU A 134 8.77 -9.36 -2.36
C LEU A 134 9.63 -10.64 -2.36
N PRO A 135 10.19 -11.02 -1.20
CA PRO A 135 10.94 -12.26 -1.10
C PRO A 135 10.03 -13.49 -1.23
N GLU A 136 10.59 -14.59 -1.73
CA GLU A 136 9.90 -15.88 -1.72
C GLU A 136 9.82 -16.44 -0.28
N PRO A 137 8.74 -17.15 0.07
CA PRO A 137 8.61 -17.80 1.37
C PRO A 137 9.76 -18.77 1.66
N ILE A 138 10.39 -18.63 2.83
CA ILE A 138 11.47 -19.52 3.27
C ILE A 138 10.97 -20.70 4.11
N LEU A 139 9.76 -20.58 4.65
CA LEU A 139 9.14 -21.58 5.53
C LEU A 139 7.70 -21.82 5.08
N THR A 140 7.30 -23.09 5.02
CA THR A 140 5.94 -23.48 4.61
C THR A 140 5.40 -24.55 5.55
N TYR A 141 4.16 -24.35 6.00
CA TYR A 141 3.44 -25.29 6.86
C TYR A 141 2.18 -25.80 6.17
N ALA A 142 1.85 -27.07 6.42
CA ALA A 142 0.56 -27.63 6.07
C ALA A 142 -0.48 -27.28 7.12
N LEU A 143 -1.64 -26.83 6.67
CA LEU A 143 -2.78 -26.50 7.52
C LEU A 143 -3.80 -27.63 7.49
N LEU A 144 -4.26 -28.02 8.67
CA LEU A 144 -5.38 -28.92 8.85
C LEU A 144 -6.60 -28.11 9.30
N ALA A 145 -7.61 -28.02 8.43
CA ALA A 145 -8.89 -27.43 8.79
C ALA A 145 -9.81 -28.46 9.45
N THR A 146 -10.61 -28.03 10.42
CA THR A 146 -11.73 -28.83 10.90
C THR A 146 -12.75 -29.00 9.78
N LYS A 147 -13.34 -30.18 9.67
CA LYS A 147 -14.36 -30.49 8.65
C LYS A 147 -15.51 -29.47 8.71
N GLY A 148 -15.72 -28.73 7.61
CA GLY A 148 -16.74 -27.69 7.49
C GLY A 148 -16.29 -26.27 7.86
N GLU A 149 -15.02 -26.06 8.24
CA GLU A 149 -14.46 -24.73 8.53
C GLU A 149 -13.45 -24.24 7.47
N GLU A 150 -13.27 -25.00 6.39
CA GLU A 150 -12.33 -24.70 5.30
C GLU A 150 -12.57 -23.33 4.66
N GLU A 151 -13.83 -22.96 4.40
CA GLU A 151 -14.18 -21.66 3.83
C GLU A 151 -13.82 -20.49 4.76
N LYS A 152 -14.00 -20.68 6.08
CA LYS A 152 -13.65 -19.66 7.08
C LYS A 152 -12.14 -19.49 7.17
N LEU A 153 -11.39 -20.60 7.14
CA LEU A 153 -9.94 -20.59 7.13
C LEU A 153 -9.41 -19.85 5.89
N SER A 154 -9.90 -20.21 4.70
CA SER A 154 -9.53 -19.57 3.44
C SER A 154 -9.80 -18.06 3.48
N THR A 155 -10.99 -17.65 3.93
CA THR A 155 -11.34 -16.22 4.06
C THR A 155 -10.43 -15.48 5.04
N ALA A 156 -10.08 -16.10 6.17
CA ALA A 156 -9.18 -15.49 7.14
C ALA A 156 -7.76 -15.34 6.57
N LEU A 157 -7.25 -16.35 5.88
CA LEU A 157 -5.93 -16.32 5.24
C LEU A 157 -5.85 -15.25 4.14
N HIS A 158 -6.89 -15.13 3.31
CA HIS A 158 -6.93 -14.07 2.30
C HIS A 158 -6.85 -12.67 2.92
N ARG A 159 -7.51 -12.43 4.06
CA ARG A 159 -7.36 -11.16 4.79
C ARG A 159 -5.95 -10.94 5.32
N MET A 160 -5.30 -12.00 5.80
CA MET A 160 -3.90 -11.91 6.26
C MET A 160 -2.95 -11.61 5.10
N MET A 161 -3.17 -12.23 3.93
CA MET A 161 -2.37 -11.97 2.72
C MET A 161 -2.56 -10.54 2.19
N GLU A 162 -3.72 -9.93 2.39
CA GLU A 162 -3.92 -8.51 2.07
C GLU A 162 -3.09 -7.58 2.98
N GLU A 163 -2.87 -7.95 4.23
CA GLU A 163 -2.02 -7.18 5.16
C GLU A 163 -0.53 -7.43 4.94
N ASP A 164 -0.16 -8.67 4.67
CA ASP A 164 1.21 -9.12 4.44
C ASP A 164 1.33 -9.82 3.08
N PRO A 165 1.82 -9.13 2.06
CA PRO A 165 1.94 -9.68 0.72
C PRO A 165 3.07 -10.72 0.60
N THR A 166 3.86 -10.95 1.65
CA THR A 166 4.86 -12.05 1.69
C THR A 166 4.25 -13.39 2.08
N LEU A 167 3.00 -13.40 2.55
CA LEU A 167 2.27 -14.63 2.83
C LEU A 167 1.70 -15.24 1.56
N ASN A 168 2.00 -16.53 1.37
CA ASN A 168 1.48 -17.31 0.25
C ASN A 168 0.55 -18.41 0.76
N PHE A 169 -0.61 -18.57 0.12
CA PHE A 169 -1.56 -19.63 0.40
C PHE A 169 -1.91 -20.37 -0.88
N TYR A 170 -1.78 -21.69 -0.88
CA TYR A 170 -2.10 -22.51 -2.04
C TYR A 170 -2.49 -23.94 -1.64
N HIS A 171 -3.23 -24.61 -2.53
CA HIS A 171 -3.61 -26.01 -2.37
C HIS A 171 -2.63 -26.91 -3.10
N ASN A 172 -2.09 -27.93 -2.42
CA ASN A 172 -1.27 -28.94 -3.05
C ASN A 172 -2.15 -30.08 -3.57
N ALA A 173 -2.25 -30.20 -4.89
CA ALA A 173 -3.07 -31.23 -5.53
C ALA A 173 -2.53 -32.67 -5.33
N GLU A 174 -1.24 -32.85 -5.04
CA GLU A 174 -0.64 -34.17 -4.86
C GLU A 174 -0.91 -34.75 -3.46
N THR A 175 -0.80 -33.93 -2.43
CA THR A 175 -1.04 -34.36 -1.04
C THR A 175 -2.47 -34.10 -0.58
N GLY A 176 -3.17 -33.19 -1.27
CA GLY A 176 -4.50 -32.71 -0.89
C GLY A 176 -4.49 -31.65 0.22
N ASP A 177 -3.31 -31.23 0.69
CA ASP A 177 -3.17 -30.31 1.82
C ASP A 177 -3.23 -28.84 1.38
N PHE A 178 -3.67 -28.00 2.31
CA PHE A 178 -3.51 -26.56 2.21
C PHE A 178 -2.16 -26.14 2.78
N LEU A 179 -1.41 -25.35 2.03
CA LEU A 179 -0.07 -24.88 2.40
C LEU A 179 -0.09 -23.37 2.63
N VAL A 180 0.54 -22.93 3.71
CA VAL A 180 0.83 -21.52 4.00
C VAL A 180 2.33 -21.32 4.11
N GLY A 181 2.86 -20.42 3.30
CA GLY A 181 4.26 -20.02 3.29
C GLY A 181 4.45 -18.59 3.77
N GLY A 182 5.55 -18.33 4.46
CA GLY A 182 5.98 -16.97 4.83
C GLY A 182 7.48 -16.88 5.11
N MET A 183 7.88 -15.74 5.66
CA MET A 183 9.29 -15.41 5.93
C MET A 183 9.85 -15.97 7.25
N GLY A 184 9.02 -16.55 8.12
CA GLY A 184 9.44 -17.12 9.40
C GLY A 184 8.43 -16.93 10.52
#